data_AF-A0A5U2T898-F1
#
_entry.id   AF-A0A5U2T898-F1
#
_cell.length_a   1.000
_cell.length_b   1.000
_cell.length_c   1.000
_cell.angle_alpha   90.00
_cell.angle_beta   90.00
_cell.angle_gamma   90.00
#
_symmetry.space_group_name_H-M   'P 1'
#
loop_
_entity.id
_entity.type
_entity.pdbx_description
1 polymer ?
#
loop_
_entity_poly.entity_id
_entity_poly.type
_entity_poly.pdbx_seq_one_letter_code
_entity_poly.pdbx_strand_id
1 'polypeptide(L)'
;MQEVKIYTASPSDLSPPVQSESFCVDMVLASDYAELEAKYAALAADNDKAMESLKQGDAVVKLAHEKFSALAAENETLKYQEPKLAAMMSCLDAFYSDDDVPERAMMTAYNILRKSVGTPATDAFLAEMRAQAHKEGAYFVANRMLAAWDAGFIDDTAKNAADIARMILTSTEFMADAPEGDFDRSFADGVIEDIAAQLRKGVQS
;
A
#
# COMPACT_ATOMS: atom_id res chain seq x y z
N MET A 1 12.91 2.17 -36.58
CA MET A 1 13.10 0.80 -37.09
C MET A 1 14.39 0.83 -37.92
N GLN A 2 15.45 0.15 -37.48
CA GLN A 2 16.67 0.06 -38.28
C GLN A 2 16.34 -0.69 -39.58
N GLU A 3 16.80 -0.19 -40.72
CA GLU A 3 16.58 -0.82 -42.01
C GLU A 3 17.17 -2.24 -42.01
N VAL A 4 16.42 -3.21 -42.54
CA VAL A 4 16.92 -4.57 -42.71
C VAL A 4 18.05 -4.52 -43.73
N LYS A 5 19.27 -4.85 -43.29
CA LYS A 5 20.42 -4.90 -44.18
C LYS A 5 20.39 -6.19 -44.97
N ILE A 6 20.22 -6.05 -46.27
CA ILE A 6 20.31 -7.15 -47.23
C ILE A 6 21.63 -7.00 -47.96
N TYR A 7 22.41 -8.07 -47.97
CA TYR A 7 23.70 -8.13 -48.65
C TYR A 7 23.52 -8.93 -49.93
N THR A 8 24.17 -8.53 -51.01
CA THR A 8 24.15 -9.30 -52.26
C THR A 8 25.49 -10.02 -52.42
N ALA A 9 25.45 -11.34 -52.66
CA ALA A 9 26.63 -12.15 -52.98
C ALA A 9 26.57 -12.66 -54.41
N SER A 10 27.72 -12.70 -55.08
CA SER A 10 27.85 -13.35 -56.39
C SER A 10 28.13 -14.84 -56.23
N PRO A 11 27.94 -15.65 -57.29
CA PRO A 11 28.12 -17.11 -57.23
C PRO A 11 29.53 -17.56 -56.82
N SER A 12 30.53 -16.69 -57.01
CA SER A 12 31.91 -16.85 -56.54
C SER A 12 32.08 -16.78 -55.02
N ASP A 13 31.18 -16.08 -54.32
CA ASP A 13 31.29 -15.81 -52.88
C ASP A 13 30.61 -16.92 -52.04
N LEU A 14 29.90 -17.84 -52.71
CA LEU A 14 29.22 -18.98 -52.09
C LEU A 14 30.21 -20.14 -51.85
N SER A 15 29.90 -20.98 -50.85
CA SER A 15 30.70 -22.16 -50.53
C SER A 15 29.84 -23.43 -50.55
N PRO A 16 30.06 -24.38 -51.49
CA PRO A 16 31.05 -24.31 -52.58
C PRO A 16 30.66 -23.28 -53.67
N PRO A 17 31.64 -22.71 -54.40
CA PRO A 17 31.37 -21.72 -55.45
C PRO A 17 30.56 -22.32 -56.60
N VAL A 18 29.61 -21.56 -57.14
CA VAL A 18 28.78 -22.00 -58.26
C VAL A 18 29.31 -21.40 -59.56
N GLN A 19 29.63 -22.23 -60.55
CA GLN A 19 30.09 -21.79 -61.88
C GLN A 19 28.89 -21.33 -62.72
N SER A 20 28.37 -20.15 -62.42
CA SER A 20 27.29 -19.50 -63.14
C SER A 20 27.54 -17.99 -63.09
N GLU A 21 27.56 -17.31 -64.24
CA GLU A 21 27.88 -15.87 -64.32
C GLU A 21 26.63 -14.97 -64.20
N SER A 22 25.43 -15.53 -64.03
CA SER A 22 24.18 -14.81 -64.35
C SER A 22 23.20 -14.56 -63.21
N PHE A 23 23.48 -14.97 -61.96
CA PHE A 23 22.59 -14.65 -60.84
C PHE A 23 23.34 -14.15 -59.61
N CYS A 24 22.75 -13.22 -58.88
CA CYS A 24 23.19 -12.83 -57.54
C CYS A 24 22.18 -13.33 -56.52
N VAL A 25 22.60 -13.52 -55.27
CA VAL A 25 21.71 -13.92 -54.17
C VAL A 25 21.72 -12.88 -53.06
N ASP A 26 20.53 -12.58 -52.56
CA ASP A 26 20.35 -11.76 -51.38
C ASP A 26 20.55 -12.62 -50.11
N MET A 27 21.36 -12.13 -49.19
CA MET A 27 21.75 -12.81 -47.96
C MET A 27 21.62 -11.88 -46.75
N VAL A 28 21.37 -12.48 -45.59
CA VAL A 28 21.41 -11.81 -44.29
C VAL A 28 22.56 -12.44 -43.50
N LEU A 29 23.39 -11.60 -42.88
CA LEU A 29 24.49 -12.08 -42.05
C LEU A 29 23.93 -12.73 -40.77
N ALA A 30 24.56 -13.82 -40.34
CA ALA A 30 24.17 -14.50 -39.10
C ALA A 30 24.26 -13.57 -37.87
N SER A 31 25.19 -12.60 -37.87
CA SER A 31 25.30 -11.57 -36.83
C SER A 31 24.06 -10.68 -36.76
N ASP A 32 23.58 -10.22 -37.91
CA ASP A 32 22.44 -9.31 -38.01
C ASP A 32 21.14 -10.04 -37.65
N TYR A 33 21.04 -11.32 -38.00
CA TYR A 33 19.95 -12.18 -37.57
C TYR A 33 19.95 -12.42 -36.06
N ALA A 34 21.11 -12.73 -35.47
CA ALA A 34 21.25 -12.90 -34.02
C ALA A 34 20.92 -11.61 -33.24
N GLU A 35 21.31 -10.44 -33.74
CA GLU A 35 20.91 -9.15 -33.16
C GLU A 35 19.39 -8.93 -33.22
N LEU A 36 18.74 -9.33 -34.32
CA LEU A 36 17.29 -9.24 -34.48
C LEU A 36 16.57 -10.19 -33.52
N GLU A 37 17.03 -11.44 -33.39
CA GLU A 37 16.51 -12.41 -32.43
C GLU A 37 16.62 -11.90 -30.98
N ALA A 38 17.77 -11.32 -30.63
CA ALA A 38 17.97 -10.72 -29.31
C ALA A 38 17.01 -9.56 -29.03
N LYS A 39 16.79 -8.67 -30.02
CA LYS A 39 15.81 -7.57 -29.92
C LYS A 39 14.38 -8.09 -29.80
N TYR A 40 14.04 -9.13 -30.56
CA TYR A 40 12.71 -9.75 -30.48
C TYR A 40 12.48 -10.41 -29.12
N ALA A 41 13.48 -11.13 -28.60
CA ALA A 41 13.43 -11.73 -27.27
C ALA A 41 13.27 -10.67 -26.17
N ALA A 42 14.01 -9.56 -26.25
CA ALA A 42 13.87 -8.44 -25.32
C ALA A 42 12.47 -7.80 -25.39
N LEU A 43 11.95 -7.57 -26.60
CA LEU A 43 10.61 -7.02 -26.81
C LEU A 43 9.51 -7.97 -26.29
N ALA A 44 9.68 -9.28 -26.47
CA ALA A 44 8.76 -10.27 -25.93
C ALA A 44 8.74 -10.21 -24.39
N ALA A 45 9.92 -10.16 -23.75
CA ALA A 45 10.02 -10.04 -22.30
C ALA A 45 9.40 -8.73 -21.77
N ASP A 46 9.62 -7.61 -22.46
CA ASP A 46 9.01 -6.32 -22.11
C ASP A 46 7.49 -6.34 -22.30
N ASN A 47 6.98 -6.96 -23.37
CA ASN A 47 5.55 -7.15 -23.58
C ASN A 47 4.91 -8.01 -22.50
N ASP A 48 5.58 -9.09 -22.08
CA ASP A 48 5.09 -9.94 -20.98
C ASP A 48 5.00 -9.15 -19.66
N LYS A 49 6.02 -8.34 -19.36
CA LYS A 49 6.02 -7.46 -18.19
C LYS A 49 4.94 -6.39 -18.26
N ALA A 50 4.70 -5.82 -19.44
CA ALA A 50 3.64 -4.85 -19.66
C ALA A 50 2.26 -5.47 -19.50
N MET A 51 2.03 -6.66 -20.06
CA MET A 51 0.79 -7.41 -19.88
C MET A 51 0.51 -7.74 -18.41
N GLU A 52 1.54 -8.13 -17.66
CA GLU A 52 1.41 -8.40 -16.23
C GLU A 52 1.08 -7.12 -15.45
N SER A 53 1.74 -6.01 -15.76
CA SER A 53 1.44 -4.71 -15.16
C SER A 53 0.01 -4.25 -15.45
N LEU A 54 -0.49 -4.49 -16.67
CA LEU A 54 -1.87 -4.20 -17.04
C LEU A 54 -2.88 -5.05 -16.28
N LYS A 55 -2.62 -6.36 -16.11
CA LYS A 55 -3.48 -7.23 -15.30
C LYS A 55 -3.56 -6.78 -13.85
N GLN A 56 -2.41 -6.41 -13.27
CA GLN A 56 -2.36 -5.86 -11.92
C GLN A 56 -3.13 -4.54 -11.82
N GLY A 57 -2.98 -3.65 -12.81
CA GLY A 57 -3.74 -2.40 -12.90
C GLY A 57 -5.26 -2.62 -12.97
N ASP A 58 -5.71 -3.56 -13.80
CA ASP A 58 -7.13 -3.90 -13.93
C ASP A 58 -7.71 -4.45 -12.62
N ALA A 59 -6.96 -5.30 -11.92
CA ALA A 59 -7.36 -5.80 -10.60
C ALA A 59 -7.51 -4.68 -9.56
N VAL A 60 -6.59 -3.72 -9.54
CA VAL A 60 -6.66 -2.55 -8.64
C VAL A 60 -7.88 -1.67 -8.97
N VAL A 61 -8.13 -1.39 -10.24
CA VAL A 61 -9.29 -0.59 -10.68
C VAL A 61 -10.60 -1.26 -10.31
N LYS A 62 -10.70 -2.58 -10.53
CA LYS A 62 -11.88 -3.35 -10.17
C LYS A 62 -12.15 -3.31 -8.67
N LEU A 63 -11.14 -3.54 -7.83
CA LEU A 63 -11.27 -3.49 -6.37
C LEU A 63 -11.70 -2.09 -5.90
N ALA A 64 -11.09 -1.04 -6.46
CA ALA A 64 -11.47 0.34 -6.14
C ALA A 64 -12.93 0.63 -6.52
N HIS A 65 -13.36 0.19 -7.70
CA HIS A 65 -14.75 0.35 -8.15
C HIS A 65 -15.74 -0.37 -7.22
N GLU A 66 -15.44 -1.59 -6.78
CA GLU A 66 -16.27 -2.34 -5.83
C GLU A 66 -16.42 -1.59 -4.49
N LYS A 67 -15.31 -1.07 -3.93
CA LYS A 67 -15.33 -0.29 -2.68
C LYS A 67 -16.12 1.00 -2.81
N PHE A 68 -15.88 1.78 -3.87
CA PHE A 68 -16.61 3.03 -4.09
C PHE A 68 -18.10 2.80 -4.37
N SER A 69 -18.45 1.71 -5.06
CA SER A 69 -19.84 1.34 -5.28
C SER A 69 -20.55 0.98 -3.96
N ALA A 70 -19.87 0.27 -3.06
CA ALA A 70 -20.40 -0.03 -1.72
C ALA A 70 -20.62 1.26 -0.90
N LEU A 71 -19.65 2.19 -0.90
CA LEU A 71 -19.79 3.49 -0.23
C LEU A 71 -20.90 4.35 -0.85
N ALA A 72 -21.05 4.33 -2.17
CA ALA A 72 -22.12 5.05 -2.86
C ALA A 72 -23.50 4.48 -2.49
N ALA A 73 -23.63 3.14 -2.47
CA ALA A 73 -24.86 2.48 -2.05
C ALA A 73 -25.21 2.82 -0.59
N GLU A 74 -24.24 2.74 0.32
CA GLU A 74 -24.40 3.13 1.73
C GLU A 74 -24.88 4.59 1.84
N ASN A 75 -24.25 5.53 1.12
CA ASN A 75 -24.63 6.94 1.10
C ASN A 75 -26.06 7.17 0.58
N GLU A 76 -26.51 6.43 -0.43
CA GLU A 76 -27.91 6.51 -0.87
C GLU A 76 -28.87 6.00 0.20
N THR A 77 -28.53 4.90 0.89
CA THR A 77 -29.36 4.42 2.00
C THR A 77 -29.42 5.41 3.15
N LEU A 78 -28.32 6.12 3.45
CA LEU A 78 -28.22 7.13 4.52
C LEU A 78 -29.21 8.28 4.37
N LYS A 79 -29.64 8.61 3.15
CA LYS A 79 -30.59 9.70 2.89
C LYS A 79 -32.03 9.39 3.35
N TYR A 80 -32.42 8.11 3.33
CA TYR A 80 -33.79 7.67 3.57
C TYR A 80 -33.85 6.54 4.60
N GLN A 81 -33.11 6.68 5.70
CA GLN A 81 -33.04 5.62 6.70
C GLN A 81 -34.27 5.59 7.59
N GLU A 82 -34.78 4.38 7.77
CA GLU A 82 -35.79 4.07 8.77
C GLU A 82 -35.08 3.49 10.01
N PRO A 83 -35.13 4.17 11.16
CA PRO A 83 -34.55 3.64 12.37
C PRO A 83 -35.23 2.32 12.75
N LYS A 84 -34.45 1.38 13.28
CA LYS A 84 -35.03 0.12 13.79
C LYS A 84 -35.93 0.42 14.99
N LEU A 85 -36.97 -0.39 15.18
CA LEU A 85 -37.92 -0.24 16.29
C LEU A 85 -37.23 -0.13 17.66
N ALA A 86 -36.19 -0.93 17.90
CA ALA A 86 -35.42 -0.88 19.14
C ALA A 86 -34.75 0.50 19.37
N ALA A 87 -34.22 1.12 18.31
CA ALA A 87 -33.61 2.44 18.40
C ALA A 87 -34.65 3.53 18.65
N MET A 88 -35.85 3.41 18.02
CA MET A 88 -36.98 4.29 18.31
C MET A 88 -37.44 4.17 19.76
N MET A 89 -37.50 2.95 20.31
CA MET A 89 -37.85 2.72 21.72
C MET A 89 -36.83 3.35 22.67
N SER A 90 -35.54 3.09 22.48
CA SER A 90 -34.48 3.71 23.32
C SER A 90 -34.44 5.23 23.19
N CYS A 91 -34.75 5.77 22.01
CA CYS A 91 -34.91 7.20 21.77
C CYS A 91 -36.06 7.79 22.60
N LEU A 92 -37.22 7.13 22.63
CA LEU A 92 -38.37 7.56 23.42
C LEU A 92 -38.08 7.47 24.93
N ASP A 93 -37.46 6.37 25.39
CA ASP A 93 -37.08 6.21 26.79
C ASP A 93 -36.14 7.34 27.24
N ALA A 94 -35.13 7.66 26.43
CA ALA A 94 -34.22 8.76 26.72
C ALA A 94 -34.93 10.12 26.72
N PHE A 95 -35.88 10.33 25.80
CA PHE A 95 -36.66 11.56 25.72
C PHE A 95 -37.54 11.78 26.95
N TYR A 96 -38.21 10.73 27.46
CA TYR A 96 -39.08 10.84 28.64
C TYR A 96 -38.34 10.69 29.98
N SER A 97 -37.04 10.42 29.96
CA SER A 97 -36.24 10.30 31.20
C SER A 97 -35.77 11.64 31.78
N ASP A 98 -35.95 12.73 31.03
CA ASP A 98 -35.44 14.06 31.36
C ASP A 98 -36.51 15.14 31.09
N ASP A 99 -37.48 15.22 31.99
CA ASP A 99 -38.62 16.15 31.91
C ASP A 99 -38.24 17.61 32.23
N ASP A 100 -37.06 17.84 32.81
CA ASP A 100 -36.63 19.18 33.26
C ASP A 100 -36.06 20.04 32.12
N VAL A 101 -35.43 19.42 31.11
CA VAL A 101 -34.77 20.13 30.00
C VAL A 101 -35.09 19.47 28.64
N PRO A 102 -36.19 19.88 27.98
CA PRO A 102 -36.67 19.27 26.74
C PRO A 102 -35.61 19.23 25.62
N GLU A 103 -34.76 20.25 25.51
CA GLU A 103 -33.70 20.31 24.50
C GLU A 103 -32.62 19.25 24.74
N ARG A 104 -32.28 18.98 26.01
CA ARG A 104 -31.29 17.96 26.39
C ARG A 104 -31.82 16.56 26.17
N ALA A 105 -33.09 16.33 26.52
CA ALA A 105 -33.82 15.11 26.24
C ALA A 105 -33.87 14.82 24.72
N MET A 106 -34.24 15.83 23.93
CA MET A 106 -34.29 15.74 22.46
C MET A 106 -32.91 15.45 21.85
N MET A 107 -31.86 16.13 22.31
CA MET A 107 -30.49 15.88 21.81
C MET A 107 -29.99 14.48 22.14
N THR A 108 -30.32 13.96 23.33
CA THR A 108 -29.95 12.60 23.72
C THR A 108 -30.66 11.56 22.85
N ALA A 109 -31.98 11.74 22.68
CA ALA A 109 -32.82 10.93 21.81
C ALA A 109 -32.33 10.92 20.35
N TYR A 110 -32.02 12.10 19.79
CA TYR A 110 -31.44 12.24 18.45
C TYR A 110 -30.09 11.52 18.31
N ASN A 111 -29.22 11.63 19.30
CA ASN A 111 -27.93 10.95 19.28
C ASN A 111 -28.06 9.43 19.31
N ILE A 112 -29.06 8.88 20.00
CA ILE A 112 -29.35 7.44 19.99
C ILE A 112 -29.77 6.99 18.59
N LEU A 113 -30.71 7.70 17.96
CA LEU A 113 -31.14 7.40 16.59
C LEU A 113 -29.96 7.46 15.62
N ARG A 114 -29.16 8.52 15.67
CA ARG A 114 -27.97 8.68 14.82
C ARG A 114 -26.95 7.55 15.01
N LYS A 115 -26.69 7.13 16.25
CA LYS A 115 -25.75 6.03 16.55
C LYS A 115 -26.29 4.66 16.18
N SER A 116 -27.61 4.49 16.08
CA SER A 116 -28.23 3.23 15.67
C SER A 116 -28.05 2.92 14.18
N VAL A 117 -27.66 3.94 13.41
CA VAL A 117 -27.31 3.82 12.01
C VAL A 117 -25.88 3.27 11.91
N GLY A 118 -25.75 2.09 11.32
CA GLY A 118 -24.44 1.53 10.98
C GLY A 118 -23.96 2.03 9.62
N THR A 119 -22.65 2.24 9.49
CA THR A 119 -21.97 2.61 8.25
C THR A 119 -20.85 1.61 7.93
N PRO A 120 -21.18 0.31 7.73
CA PRO A 120 -20.18 -0.75 7.59
C PRO A 120 -19.18 -0.55 6.44
N ALA A 121 -19.60 0.04 5.30
CA ALA A 121 -18.71 0.31 4.19
C ALA A 121 -17.72 1.42 4.53
N THR A 122 -18.21 2.49 5.18
CA THR A 122 -17.34 3.56 5.70
C THR A 122 -16.40 3.05 6.79
N ASP A 123 -16.89 2.22 7.72
CA ASP A 123 -16.10 1.66 8.82
C ASP A 123 -14.97 0.76 8.28
N ALA A 124 -15.27 -0.10 7.30
CA ALA A 124 -14.29 -0.94 6.63
C ALA A 124 -13.23 -0.10 5.90
N PHE A 125 -13.65 0.95 5.18
CA PHE A 125 -12.74 1.87 4.49
C PHE A 125 -11.81 2.59 5.47
N LEU A 126 -12.34 3.12 6.58
CA LEU A 126 -11.56 3.79 7.61
C LEU A 126 -10.61 2.81 8.33
N ALA A 127 -11.03 1.58 8.56
CA ALA A 127 -10.17 0.54 9.14
C ALA A 127 -8.98 0.23 8.22
N GLU A 128 -9.20 0.10 6.92
CA GLU A 128 -8.13 -0.09 5.93
C GLU A 128 -7.17 1.12 5.89
N MET A 129 -7.70 2.34 5.83
CA MET A 129 -6.87 3.55 5.87
C MET A 129 -6.04 3.62 7.14
N ARG A 130 -6.62 3.27 8.30
CA ARG A 130 -5.91 3.25 9.58
C ARG A 130 -4.81 2.19 9.58
N ALA A 131 -5.10 0.98 9.10
CA ALA A 131 -4.12 -0.08 8.96
C ALA A 131 -2.94 0.35 8.07
N GLN A 132 -3.23 1.02 6.95
CA GLN A 132 -2.19 1.56 6.07
C GLN A 132 -1.36 2.66 6.76
N ALA A 133 -2.01 3.60 7.44
CA ALA A 133 -1.34 4.66 8.19
C ALA A 133 -0.43 4.10 9.30
N HIS A 134 -0.82 3.02 9.97
CA HIS A 134 0.01 2.36 10.96
C HIS A 134 1.29 1.78 10.33
N LYS A 135 1.18 1.13 9.17
CA LYS A 135 2.35 0.61 8.42
C LYS A 135 3.28 1.73 7.98
N GLU A 136 2.73 2.81 7.43
CA GLU A 136 3.49 3.99 7.03
C GLU A 136 4.18 4.67 8.22
N GLY A 137 3.52 4.69 9.38
CA GLY A 137 4.11 5.13 10.64
C GLY A 137 5.34 4.32 11.03
N ALA A 138 5.26 2.97 10.98
CA ALA A 138 6.42 2.10 11.21
C ALA A 138 7.56 2.34 10.21
N TYR A 139 7.24 2.50 8.93
CA TYR A 139 8.25 2.84 7.91
C TYR A 139 8.92 4.17 8.20
N PHE A 140 8.15 5.19 8.58
CA PHE A 140 8.67 6.50 8.95
C PHE A 140 9.63 6.40 10.14
N VAL A 141 9.25 5.66 11.19
CA VAL A 141 10.11 5.48 12.38
C VAL A 141 11.39 4.73 12.03
N ALA A 142 11.32 3.62 11.28
CA ALA A 142 12.50 2.87 10.85
C ALA A 142 13.45 3.75 10.02
N ASN A 143 12.91 4.52 9.07
CA ASN A 143 13.69 5.43 8.24
C ASN A 143 14.35 6.55 9.05
N ARG A 144 13.62 7.14 10.02
CA ARG A 144 14.18 8.18 10.90
C ARG A 144 15.22 7.65 11.86
N MET A 145 15.02 6.44 12.39
CA MET A 145 15.99 5.77 13.24
C MET A 145 17.30 5.51 12.50
N LEU A 146 17.24 4.93 11.29
CA LEU A 146 18.42 4.68 10.46
C LEU A 146 19.12 5.98 10.04
N ALA A 147 18.37 7.03 9.71
CA ALA A 147 18.95 8.34 9.40
C ALA A 147 19.65 8.97 10.61
N ALA A 148 19.13 8.79 11.82
CA ALA A 148 19.77 9.26 13.05
C ALA A 148 21.08 8.50 13.34
N TRP A 149 21.12 7.20 13.05
CA TRP A 149 22.35 6.41 13.11
C TRP A 149 23.38 6.87 12.07
N ASP A 150 23.00 7.01 10.81
CA ASP A 150 23.90 7.45 9.72
C ASP A 150 24.47 8.85 9.97
N ALA A 151 23.68 9.74 10.59
CA ALA A 151 24.11 11.08 11.00
C ALA A 151 24.94 11.12 12.30
N GLY A 152 25.13 9.98 12.99
CA GLY A 152 25.93 9.88 14.21
C GLY A 152 25.23 10.36 15.50
N PHE A 153 23.91 10.52 15.49
CA PHE A 153 23.14 10.82 16.72
C PHE A 153 22.91 9.59 17.59
N ILE A 154 22.93 8.39 17.00
CA ILE A 154 22.84 7.12 17.70
C ILE A 154 24.23 6.47 17.67
N ASP A 155 24.87 6.37 18.83
CA ASP A 155 26.16 5.71 19.01
C ASP A 155 25.96 4.20 19.21
N ASP A 156 25.74 3.48 18.11
CA ASP A 156 25.59 2.03 18.10
C ASP A 156 26.18 1.42 16.81
N THR A 157 26.35 0.10 16.79
CA THR A 157 26.86 -0.65 15.64
C THR A 157 25.86 -0.67 14.48
N ALA A 158 26.37 -0.72 13.24
CA ALA A 158 25.55 -0.88 12.03
C ALA A 158 24.63 -2.12 12.11
N LYS A 159 25.12 -3.19 12.74
CA LYS A 159 24.36 -4.41 12.95
C LYS A 159 23.13 -4.15 13.83
N ASN A 160 23.32 -3.55 15.00
CA ASN A 160 22.24 -3.27 15.94
C ASN A 160 21.22 -2.30 15.33
N ALA A 161 21.69 -1.26 14.63
CA ALA A 161 20.81 -0.34 13.92
C ALA A 161 19.94 -1.04 12.86
N ALA A 162 20.55 -1.93 12.06
CA ALA A 162 19.82 -2.73 11.07
C ALA A 162 18.85 -3.73 11.71
N ASP A 163 19.22 -4.36 12.82
CA ASP A 163 18.36 -5.31 13.55
C ASP A 163 17.14 -4.60 14.15
N ILE A 164 17.31 -3.42 14.75
CA ILE A 164 16.19 -2.60 15.26
C ILE A 164 15.28 -2.13 14.12
N ALA A 165 15.85 -1.63 13.02
CA ALA A 165 15.07 -1.21 11.87
C ALA A 165 14.27 -2.37 11.27
N ARG A 166 14.88 -3.55 11.13
CA ARG A 166 14.16 -4.77 10.70
C ARG A 166 13.05 -5.14 11.66
N MET A 167 13.30 -5.09 12.98
CA MET A 167 12.26 -5.37 13.98
C MET A 167 11.06 -4.43 13.82
N ILE A 168 11.29 -3.12 13.62
CA ILE A 168 10.22 -2.14 13.38
C ILE A 168 9.47 -2.46 12.09
N LEU A 169 10.17 -2.75 10.99
CA LEU A 169 9.53 -3.06 9.71
C LEU A 169 8.71 -4.36 9.78
N THR A 170 9.26 -5.41 10.38
CA THR A 170 8.56 -6.69 10.57
C THR A 170 7.38 -6.57 11.54
N SER A 171 7.37 -5.59 12.46
CA SER A 171 6.20 -5.34 13.32
C SER A 171 4.91 -5.06 12.54
N THR A 172 5.03 -4.54 11.30
CA THR A 172 3.87 -4.28 10.42
C THR A 172 3.08 -5.53 10.06
N GLU A 173 3.68 -6.72 10.17
CA GLU A 173 3.03 -8.00 9.92
C GLU A 173 2.07 -8.40 11.06
N PHE A 174 2.27 -7.86 12.26
CA PHE A 174 1.51 -8.19 13.47
C PHE A 174 0.51 -7.09 13.88
N MET A 175 0.54 -5.94 13.21
CA MET A 175 -0.29 -4.77 13.56
C MET A 175 -1.80 -5.02 13.45
N ALA A 176 -2.24 -6.00 12.66
CA ALA A 176 -3.66 -6.33 12.54
C ALA A 176 -4.25 -6.92 13.83
N ASP A 177 -3.41 -7.61 14.62
CA ASP A 177 -3.79 -8.28 15.86
C ASP A 177 -3.19 -7.58 17.09
N ALA A 178 -2.76 -6.32 16.93
CA ALA A 178 -2.14 -5.56 18.01
C ALA A 178 -3.13 -5.34 19.17
N PRO A 179 -2.70 -5.54 20.43
CA PRO A 179 -3.49 -5.22 21.61
C PRO A 179 -4.02 -3.79 21.64
N GLU A 180 -5.14 -3.60 22.34
CA GLU A 180 -5.67 -2.26 22.59
C GLU A 180 -4.66 -1.43 23.40
N GLY A 181 -4.25 -0.28 22.87
CA GLY A 181 -3.27 0.62 23.46
C GLY A 181 -1.88 0.59 22.81
N ASP A 182 -1.55 -0.41 21.99
CA ASP A 182 -0.23 -0.50 21.31
C ASP A 182 0.03 0.66 20.32
N PHE A 183 -1.02 1.36 19.92
CA PHE A 183 -0.94 2.55 19.06
C PHE A 183 -0.98 3.87 19.85
N ASP A 184 -1.03 3.82 21.18
CA ASP A 184 -0.92 4.99 22.04
C ASP A 184 0.52 5.20 22.55
N ARG A 185 0.75 6.36 23.14
CA ARG A 185 2.08 6.80 23.59
C ARG A 185 2.39 6.46 25.04
N SER A 186 1.44 5.89 25.80
CA SER A 186 1.51 5.75 27.26
C SER A 186 2.70 4.90 27.70
N PHE A 187 2.96 3.78 27.02
CA PHE A 187 4.11 2.93 27.31
C PHE A 187 5.44 3.67 27.07
N ALA A 188 5.56 4.32 25.91
CA ALA A 188 6.78 5.06 25.54
C ALA A 188 7.05 6.22 26.50
N ASP A 189 6.01 6.98 26.85
CA ASP A 189 6.12 8.09 27.82
C ASP A 189 6.57 7.58 29.19
N GLY A 190 6.00 6.47 29.67
CA GLY A 190 6.41 5.86 30.95
C GLY A 190 7.88 5.44 30.97
N VAL A 191 8.36 4.78 29.90
CA VAL A 191 9.77 4.39 29.79
C VAL A 191 10.70 5.61 29.74
N ILE A 192 10.31 6.67 29.04
CA ILE A 192 11.07 7.92 28.98
C ILE A 192 11.16 8.57 30.37
N GLU A 193 10.06 8.60 31.12
CA GLU A 193 10.03 9.12 32.49
C GLU A 193 10.95 8.33 33.43
N ASP A 194 10.93 7.00 33.33
CA ASP A 194 11.80 6.11 34.12
C ASP A 194 13.28 6.35 33.81
N ILE A 195 13.65 6.46 32.53
CA ILE A 195 15.03 6.80 32.12
C ILE A 195 15.43 8.16 32.69
N ALA A 196 14.57 9.17 32.59
CA ALA A 196 14.84 10.50 33.14
C ALA A 196 15.03 10.46 34.66
N ALA A 197 14.25 9.65 35.38
CA ALA A 197 14.39 9.47 36.81
C ALA A 197 15.72 8.77 37.19
N GLN A 198 16.15 7.77 36.42
CA GLN A 198 17.44 7.09 36.62
C GLN A 198 18.62 8.05 36.45
N LEU A 199 18.60 8.86 35.39
CA LEU A 199 19.65 9.85 35.13
C LEU A 199 19.76 10.89 36.26
N ARG A 200 18.64 11.34 36.84
CA ARG A 200 18.66 12.26 38.00
C ARG A 200 19.31 11.63 39.23
N LYS A 201 19.12 10.34 39.48
CA LYS A 201 19.73 9.62 40.61
C LYS A 201 21.22 9.36 40.40
N GLY A 202 21.64 9.07 39.18
CA GLY A 202 23.05 8.81 38.84
C GLY A 202 23.96 10.03 38.90
N VAL A 203 23.42 11.25 38.79
CA VAL A 203 24.16 12.52 38.89
C VAL A 203 24.41 12.96 40.35
N GLN A 204 23.79 12.29 41.33
CA GLN A 204 23.96 12.58 42.76
C GLN A 204 24.98 11.68 43.49
N SER A 205 25.76 10.85 42.76
CA SER A 205 26.92 10.11 43.28
C SER A 205 28.22 10.64 42.69
#